data_AF-A0A520EKY5-F1
#
_entry.id   AF-A0A520EKY5-F1
#
_cell.length_a   1.000
_cell.length_b   1.000
_cell.length_c   1.000
_cell.angle_alpha   90.00
_cell.angle_beta   90.00
_cell.angle_gamma   90.00
#
_symmetry.space_group_name_H-M   'P 1'
#
loop_
_entity.id
_entity.type
_entity.pdbx_description
1 polymer ?
#
loop_
_entity_poly.entity_id
_entity_poly.type
_entity_poly.pdbx_seq_one_letter_code
_entity_poly.pdbx_strand_id
1 'polypeptide(L)'
;MRQLPLPQPDTPEIETTMITTDISDTLLHGAAELERTDNGVLPHRLPRAARQRFTDPQLTMAESQPSGVRLVFTTTATIIEI
;
A
#
# COMPACT_ATOMS: atom_id res chain seq x y z
N MET A 1 -11.18 -44.84 33.18
CA MET A 1 -11.85 -43.81 32.36
C MET A 1 -10.92 -42.60 32.29
N ARG A 2 -10.29 -42.35 31.14
CA ARG A 2 -9.48 -41.13 30.93
C ARG A 2 -10.45 -39.98 30.69
N GLN A 3 -10.48 -39.03 31.60
CA GLN A 3 -11.26 -37.81 31.42
C GLN A 3 -10.62 -36.99 30.29
N LEU A 4 -11.38 -36.74 29.23
CA LEU A 4 -11.04 -35.76 28.19
C LEU A 4 -10.97 -34.38 28.86
N PRO A 5 -9.97 -33.53 28.59
CA PRO A 5 -9.90 -32.19 29.16
C PRO A 5 -11.16 -31.40 28.76
N LEU A 6 -11.69 -30.61 29.70
CA LEU A 6 -12.78 -29.68 29.43
C LEU A 6 -12.38 -28.72 28.29
N PRO A 7 -13.32 -28.31 27.41
CA PRO A 7 -13.04 -27.26 26.44
C PRO A 7 -12.53 -26.02 27.20
N GLN A 8 -11.36 -25.51 26.80
CA GLN A 8 -10.76 -24.34 27.41
C GLN A 8 -11.72 -23.15 27.23
N PRO A 9 -12.01 -22.38 28.30
CA PRO A 9 -12.83 -21.19 28.17
C PRO A 9 -12.04 -20.15 27.38
N ASP A 10 -12.67 -19.64 26.34
CA ASP A 10 -12.43 -18.32 25.76
C ASP A 10 -10.97 -18.04 25.35
N THR A 11 -10.48 -18.75 24.34
CA THR A 11 -9.59 -18.05 23.41
C THR A 11 -10.46 -16.94 22.81
N PRO A 12 -10.19 -15.65 23.05
CA PRO A 12 -10.91 -14.63 22.30
C PRO A 12 -10.56 -14.89 20.85
N GLU A 13 -11.56 -15.32 20.08
CA GLU A 13 -11.50 -15.27 18.63
C GLU A 13 -11.30 -13.78 18.34
N ILE A 14 -10.05 -13.37 18.13
CA ILE A 14 -9.74 -11.98 17.83
C ILE A 14 -10.36 -11.74 16.46
N GLU A 15 -11.57 -11.20 16.48
CA GLU A 15 -12.28 -10.79 15.29
C GLU A 15 -11.38 -9.80 14.57
N THR A 16 -10.77 -10.26 13.48
CA THR A 16 -9.84 -9.44 12.72
C THR A 16 -10.66 -8.43 11.95
N THR A 17 -10.84 -7.26 12.54
CA THR A 17 -11.51 -6.14 11.87
C THR A 17 -10.52 -5.50 10.91
N MET A 18 -10.82 -5.55 9.62
CA MET A 18 -10.05 -4.85 8.59
C MET A 18 -10.41 -3.37 8.58
N ILE A 19 -9.41 -2.51 8.40
CA ILE A 19 -9.58 -1.08 8.19
C ILE A 19 -9.00 -0.68 6.84
N THR A 20 -9.64 0.27 6.16
CA THR A 20 -9.14 0.82 4.90
C THR A 20 -8.44 2.15 5.17
N THR A 21 -7.24 2.31 4.63
CA THR A 21 -6.47 3.55 4.68
C THR A 21 -6.11 3.95 3.25
N ASP A 22 -6.40 5.18 2.86
CA ASP A 22 -6.05 5.66 1.53
C ASP A 22 -4.52 5.71 1.35
N ILE A 23 -4.02 5.19 0.23
CA ILE A 23 -2.60 5.34 -0.13
C ILE A 23 -2.34 6.81 -0.49
N SER A 24 -1.66 7.54 0.38
CA SER A 24 -1.29 8.95 0.22
C SER A 24 0.22 9.13 0.02
N ASP A 25 0.62 10.36 -0.28
CA ASP A 25 2.02 10.83 -0.32
C ASP A 25 2.76 10.63 1.02
N THR A 26 2.05 10.64 2.15
CA THR A 26 2.63 10.35 3.47
C THR A 26 3.00 8.88 3.69
N LEU A 27 2.35 7.96 2.97
CA LEU A 27 2.64 6.52 3.04
C LEU A 27 3.62 6.08 1.96
N LEU A 28 3.75 6.85 0.88
CA LEU A 28 4.46 6.43 -0.32
C LEU A 28 5.78 7.19 -0.48
N HIS A 29 6.89 6.47 -0.33
CA HIS A 29 8.23 7.04 -0.43
C HIS A 29 8.87 6.66 -1.77
N GLY A 30 9.60 7.60 -2.39
CA GLY A 30 10.32 7.38 -3.64
C GLY A 30 9.58 7.82 -4.91
N ALA A 31 8.36 8.37 -4.79
CA ALA A 31 7.69 9.08 -5.85
C ALA A 31 7.90 10.60 -5.70
N ALA A 32 7.96 11.31 -6.82
CA ALA A 32 7.94 12.77 -6.85
C ALA A 32 6.52 13.31 -6.66
N GLU A 33 5.53 12.65 -7.27
CA GLU A 33 4.11 12.98 -7.21
C GLU A 33 3.26 11.71 -7.25
N LEU A 34 2.00 11.82 -6.81
CA LEU A 34 1.02 10.74 -6.82
C LEU A 34 -0.24 11.19 -7.58
N GLU A 35 -0.62 10.46 -8.62
CA GLU A 35 -1.86 10.70 -9.37
C GLU A 35 -2.94 9.69 -8.93
N ARG A 36 -4.15 10.18 -8.69
CA ARG A 36 -5.34 9.35 -8.45
C ARG A 36 -5.99 9.04 -9.79
N THR A 37 -6.24 7.76 -10.04
CA THR A 37 -6.88 7.23 -11.24
C THR A 37 -8.08 6.38 -10.84
N ASP A 38 -8.96 6.07 -11.80
CA ASP A 38 -10.10 5.17 -11.56
C ASP A 38 -9.66 3.75 -11.11
N ASN A 39 -8.41 3.37 -11.41
CA ASN A 39 -7.82 2.06 -11.07
C ASN A 39 -6.89 2.11 -9.86
N GLY A 40 -6.88 3.22 -9.09
CA GLY A 40 -6.03 3.38 -7.91
C GLY A 40 -5.00 4.49 -8.09
N VAL A 41 -3.77 4.29 -7.61
CA VAL A 41 -2.73 5.33 -7.60
C VAL A 41 -1.62 5.07 -8.61
N LEU A 42 -1.21 6.11 -9.32
CA LEU A 42 -0.07 6.11 -10.22
C LEU A 42 1.06 6.97 -9.61
N PRO A 43 2.17 6.37 -9.17
CA PRO A 43 3.33 7.15 -8.74
C PRO A 43 4.07 7.70 -9.96
N HIS A 44 4.43 8.98 -9.91
CA HIS A 44 5.33 9.60 -10.88
C HIS A 44 6.71 9.73 -10.28
N ARG A 45 7.73 9.25 -10.99
CA ARG A 45 9.13 9.44 -10.57
C ARG A 45 9.71 10.77 -11.04
N LEU A 46 8.95 11.51 -11.86
CA LEU A 46 9.31 12.86 -12.30
C LEU A 46 8.21 13.87 -11.89
N PRO A 47 8.59 15.08 -11.45
CA PRO A 47 7.62 16.13 -11.16
C PRO A 47 6.88 16.56 -12.43
N ARG A 48 5.65 17.06 -12.28
CA ARG A 48 4.77 17.47 -13.38
C ARG A 48 5.45 18.38 -14.39
N ALA A 49 6.25 19.34 -13.93
CA ALA A 49 6.97 20.26 -14.79
C ALA A 49 7.94 19.55 -15.75
N ALA A 50 8.60 18.48 -15.29
CA ALA A 50 9.48 17.68 -16.14
C ALA A 50 8.67 16.86 -17.17
N ARG A 51 7.55 16.26 -16.74
CA ARG A 51 6.65 15.50 -17.64
C ARG A 51 6.03 16.37 -18.74
N GLN A 52 5.71 17.62 -18.43
CA GLN A 52 5.17 18.57 -19.41
C GLN A 52 6.23 19.07 -20.41
N ARG A 53 7.49 19.18 -19.97
CA ARG A 53 8.59 19.64 -20.82
C ARG A 53 9.11 18.55 -21.75
N PHE A 54 9.06 17.30 -21.33
CA PHE A 54 9.58 16.16 -22.06
C PHE A 54 8.48 15.10 -22.22
N THR A 55 7.78 15.16 -23.35
CA THR A 55 6.60 14.33 -23.62
C THR A 55 6.91 13.12 -24.51
N ASP A 56 8.15 12.66 -24.51
CA ASP A 56 8.53 11.47 -25.28
C ASP A 56 7.82 10.21 -24.72
N PRO A 57 7.29 9.32 -25.58
CA PRO A 57 6.57 8.13 -25.12
C PRO A 57 7.40 7.19 -24.26
N GLN A 58 8.69 7.03 -24.55
CA GLN A 58 9.58 6.15 -23.78
C GLN A 58 9.82 6.74 -22.38
N LEU A 59 9.96 8.06 -22.28
CA LEU A 59 10.07 8.73 -20.99
C LEU A 59 8.78 8.61 -20.17
N THR A 60 7.62 8.79 -20.80
CA THR A 60 6.30 8.65 -20.15
C THR A 60 6.09 7.23 -19.61
N MET A 61 6.47 6.22 -20.40
CA MET A 61 6.43 4.82 -19.97
C MET A 61 7.44 4.54 -18.84
N ALA A 62 8.66 5.07 -18.93
CA ALA A 62 9.71 4.79 -17.96
C ALA A 62 9.46 5.49 -16.61
N GLU A 63 8.99 6.73 -16.61
CA GLU A 63 8.81 7.51 -15.38
C GLU A 63 7.71 6.93 -14.49
N SER A 64 6.64 6.40 -15.11
CA SER A 64 5.52 5.73 -14.44
C SER A 64 5.85 4.34 -13.86
N GLN A 65 7.02 3.77 -14.18
CA GLN A 65 7.45 2.52 -13.54
C GLN A 65 7.75 2.76 -12.06
N PRO A 66 7.18 2.00 -11.11
CA PRO A 66 7.30 2.27 -9.68
C PRO A 66 8.64 1.79 -9.06
N SER A 67 9.70 1.63 -9.86
CA SER A 67 10.98 1.14 -9.35
C SER A 67 11.58 2.13 -8.33
N GLY A 68 11.81 1.64 -7.12
CA GLY A 68 12.29 2.41 -5.97
C GLY A 68 11.19 2.99 -5.08
N VAL A 69 9.91 2.88 -5.48
CA VAL A 69 8.75 3.31 -4.70
C VAL A 69 8.38 2.24 -3.67
N ARG A 70 8.07 2.66 -2.44
CA ARG A 70 7.66 1.75 -1.36
C ARG A 70 6.61 2.38 -0.44
N LEU A 71 5.74 1.52 0.11
CA LEU A 71 4.85 1.89 1.22
C LEU A 71 5.63 1.84 2.53
N VAL A 72 5.46 2.87 3.37
CA VAL A 72 6.13 3.01 4.66
C VAL A 72 5.08 3.30 5.73
N PHE A 73 4.90 2.37 6.66
CA PHE A 73 4.01 2.50 7.80
C PHE A 73 4.49 1.61 8.95
N THR A 74 3.95 1.82 10.14
CA THR A 74 4.14 0.94 11.30
C THR A 74 2.77 0.47 11.76
N THR A 75 2.64 -0.81 12.08
CA THR A 75 1.37 -1.39 12.51
C THR A 75 1.61 -2.53 13.50
N THR A 76 0.65 -2.73 14.41
CA THR A 76 0.55 -3.94 15.24
C THR A 76 -0.27 -5.04 14.56
N ALA A 77 -0.87 -4.76 13.40
CA ALA A 77 -1.63 -5.73 12.63
C ALA A 77 -0.73 -6.87 12.13
N THR A 78 -1.28 -8.07 12.12
CA THR A 78 -0.61 -9.28 11.61
C THR A 78 -1.01 -9.64 10.19
N ILE A 79 -2.03 -8.97 9.65
CA ILE A 79 -2.54 -9.13 8.29
C ILE A 79 -2.52 -7.77 7.59
N ILE A 80 -2.06 -7.74 6.35
CA ILE A 80 -2.01 -6.56 5.48
C ILE A 80 -2.53 -7.00 4.11
N GLU A 81 -3.49 -6.25 3.57
CA GLU A 81 -4.05 -6.40 2.22
C GLU A 81 -3.79 -5.11 1.44
N ILE A 82 -3.40 -5.24 0.16
CA ILE A 82 -3.02 -4.13 -0.73
C ILE A 82 -3.66 -4.37 -2.10
#